data_AF-A0A3B1BES3-F1
#
_entry.id   AF-A0A3B1BES3-F1
#
_cell.length_a   1.000
_cell.length_b   1.000
_cell.length_c   1.000
_cell.angle_alpha   90.00
_cell.angle_beta   90.00
_cell.angle_gamma   90.00
#
_symmetry.space_group_name_H-M   'P 1'
#
loop_
_entity.id
_entity.type
_entity.pdbx_description
1 polymer ?
#
loop_
_entity_poly.entity_id
_entity_poly.type
_entity_poly.pdbx_seq_one_letter_code
_entity_poly.pdbx_strand_id
1 'polypeptide(L)'
;MNPLESKADKVAVDLDLISRISGDDEKAWELFVDRFTNWTLYKSREWCVSHCKYPAGQYFCGLTSLSLQRDGRSPDTGLPECDEGLDTYIWIFDQLRRRIGKYTGKNDCLLSTFVWTILNSRELFIDWLRWKYGRVF
;
A
#
# COMPACT_ATOMS: atom_id res chain seq x y z
N MET A 1 19.94 9.34 -26.21
CA MET A 1 18.47 9.21 -26.22
C MET A 1 18.15 7.81 -25.75
N ASN A 2 17.55 7.64 -24.57
CA ASN A 2 17.09 6.32 -24.14
C ASN A 2 15.99 5.85 -25.09
N PRO A 3 15.99 4.59 -25.55
CA PRO A 3 14.85 4.04 -26.27
C PRO A 3 13.63 4.16 -25.36
N LEU A 4 12.52 4.67 -25.88
CA LEU A 4 11.24 4.64 -25.16
C LEU A 4 10.89 3.17 -24.94
N GLU A 5 11.06 2.66 -23.71
CA GLU A 5 10.64 1.32 -23.34
C GLU A 5 9.20 1.09 -23.78
N SER A 6 8.97 0.01 -24.52
CA SER A 6 7.63 -0.32 -24.98
C SER A 6 6.78 -0.74 -23.79
N LYS A 7 5.46 -0.60 -23.91
CA LYS A 7 4.53 -1.06 -22.87
C LYS A 7 4.68 -2.55 -22.59
N ALA A 8 5.00 -3.34 -23.61
CA ALA A 8 5.26 -4.77 -23.51
C ALA A 8 6.49 -5.06 -22.63
N ASP A 9 7.57 -4.28 -22.78
CA ASP A 9 8.78 -4.42 -21.96
C ASP A 9 8.46 -4.19 -20.47
N LYS A 10 7.63 -3.18 -20.18
CA LYS A 10 7.20 -2.89 -18.80
C LYS A 10 6.35 -4.02 -18.21
N VAL A 11 5.46 -4.60 -19.01
CA VAL A 11 4.65 -5.76 -18.60
C VAL A 11 5.55 -6.97 -18.33
N ALA A 12 6.59 -7.20 -19.13
CA ALA A 12 7.55 -8.28 -18.90
C ALA A 12 8.33 -8.10 -17.58
N VAL A 13 8.79 -6.87 -17.29
CA VAL A 13 9.43 -6.54 -16.01
C VAL A 13 8.46 -6.73 -14.84
N ASP A 14 7.21 -6.30 -14.99
CA ASP A 14 6.17 -6.49 -13.98
C ASP A 14 5.90 -7.99 -13.71
N LEU A 15 5.88 -8.83 -14.76
CA LEU A 15 5.68 -10.28 -14.63
C LEU A 15 6.87 -10.97 -13.94
N ASP A 16 8.11 -10.58 -14.26
CA ASP A 16 9.30 -11.08 -13.55
C ASP A 16 9.23 -10.76 -12.06
N LEU A 17 8.89 -9.51 -11.72
CA LEU A 17 8.72 -9.08 -10.32
C LEU A 17 7.70 -9.94 -9.58
N ILE A 18 6.51 -10.17 -10.17
CA ILE A 18 5.45 -10.98 -9.55
C ILE A 18 5.87 -12.46 -9.43
N SER A 19 6.56 -13.00 -10.44
CA SER A 19 7.10 -14.36 -10.41
C SER A 19 8.04 -14.55 -9.23
N ARG A 20 8.98 -13.62 -9.04
CA ARG A 20 9.94 -13.64 -7.92
C ARG A 20 9.25 -13.52 -6.56
N ILE A 21 8.28 -12.62 -6.41
CA ILE A 21 7.50 -12.52 -5.17
C ILE A 21 6.75 -13.83 -4.87
N SER A 22 6.21 -14.49 -5.91
CA SER A 22 5.52 -15.77 -5.77
C SER A 22 6.47 -16.91 -5.38
N GLY A 23 7.77 -16.77 -5.65
CA GLY A 23 8.84 -17.64 -5.19
C GLY A 23 9.44 -17.23 -3.83
N ASP A 24 8.73 -16.42 -3.04
CA ASP A 24 9.14 -15.93 -1.72
C ASP A 24 10.47 -15.13 -1.71
N ASP A 25 10.80 -14.45 -2.81
CA ASP A 25 11.92 -13.50 -2.85
C ASP A 25 11.60 -12.22 -2.06
N GLU A 26 12.20 -12.11 -0.87
CA GLU A 26 12.02 -10.95 0.02
C GLU A 26 12.45 -9.63 -0.63
N LYS A 27 13.52 -9.62 -1.44
CA LYS A 27 13.97 -8.38 -2.12
C LYS A 27 13.00 -7.95 -3.20
N ALA A 28 12.39 -8.90 -3.90
CA ALA A 28 11.33 -8.61 -4.85
C ALA A 28 10.10 -8.02 -4.13
N TRP A 29 9.78 -8.53 -2.94
CA TRP A 29 8.72 -7.97 -2.11
C TRP A 29 9.04 -6.55 -1.62
N GLU A 30 10.25 -6.30 -1.14
CA GLU A 30 10.71 -4.95 -0.75
C GLU A 30 10.61 -3.95 -1.91
N LEU A 31 11.03 -4.35 -3.11
CA LEU A 31 10.92 -3.51 -4.30
C LEU A 31 9.45 -3.21 -4.66
N PHE A 32 8.56 -4.20 -4.50
CA PHE A 32 7.12 -3.99 -4.67
C PHE A 32 6.57 -3.01 -3.63
N VAL A 33 6.94 -3.19 -2.36
CA VAL A 33 6.53 -2.30 -1.27
C VAL A 33 6.98 -0.88 -1.54
N ASP A 34 8.25 -0.66 -1.88
CA ASP A 34 8.76 0.69 -2.16
C ASP A 34 8.01 1.34 -3.33
N ARG A 35 7.81 0.60 -4.44
CA ARG A 35 7.10 1.07 -5.63
C ARG A 35 5.67 1.55 -5.33
N PHE A 36 4.98 0.92 -4.39
CA PHE A 36 3.57 1.21 -4.08
C PHE A 36 3.36 1.86 -2.71
N THR A 37 4.42 2.23 -1.99
CA THR A 37 4.33 2.82 -0.65
C THR A 37 3.51 4.10 -0.68
N ASN A 38 3.78 5.03 -1.60
CA ASN A 38 3.09 6.32 -1.62
C ASN A 38 1.58 6.20 -1.86
N TRP A 39 1.16 5.27 -2.71
CA TRP A 39 -0.27 4.99 -2.93
C TRP A 39 -0.92 4.36 -1.70
N THR A 40 -0.21 3.45 -1.05
CA THR A 40 -0.68 2.78 0.17
C THR A 40 -0.77 3.75 1.35
N LEU A 41 0.20 4.65 1.51
CA LEU A 41 0.16 5.74 2.49
C LEU A 41 -1.05 6.66 2.25
N TYR A 42 -1.27 7.08 0.99
CA TYR A 42 -2.41 7.91 0.63
C TYR A 42 -3.74 7.21 0.98
N LYS A 43 -3.89 5.94 0.61
CA LYS A 43 -5.13 5.19 0.89
C LYS A 43 -5.34 4.88 2.36
N SER A 44 -4.28 4.55 3.08
CA SER A 44 -4.34 4.38 4.54
C SER A 44 -4.84 5.64 5.22
N ARG A 45 -4.32 6.81 4.81
CA ARG A 45 -4.77 8.11 5.32
C ARG A 45 -6.23 8.39 4.95
N GLU A 46 -6.62 8.19 3.69
CA GLU A 46 -7.99 8.39 3.22
C GLU A 46 -9.00 7.62 4.07
N TRP A 47 -8.74 6.33 4.33
CA TRP A 47 -9.64 5.48 5.10
C TRP A 47 -9.64 5.82 6.59
N CYS A 48 -8.46 6.09 7.16
CA CYS A 48 -8.34 6.42 8.58
C CYS A 48 -8.95 7.78 8.92
N VAL A 49 -8.84 8.80 8.05
CA VAL A 49 -9.39 10.15 8.35
C VAL A 49 -10.89 10.10 8.65
N SER A 50 -11.64 9.21 8.01
CA SER A 50 -13.08 9.09 8.23
C SER A 50 -13.48 8.26 9.47
N HIS A 51 -12.55 7.50 10.06
CA HIS A 51 -12.84 6.54 11.14
C HIS A 51 -11.84 6.57 12.32
N CYS A 52 -10.90 7.53 12.33
CA CYS A 52 -9.89 7.65 13.36
C CYS A 52 -10.54 7.99 14.71
N LYS A 53 -10.25 7.19 15.73
CA LYS A 53 -10.75 7.39 17.09
C LYS A 53 -9.79 8.21 17.97
N TYR A 54 -8.59 8.50 17.49
CA TYR A 54 -7.54 9.17 18.25
C TYR A 54 -7.58 10.69 18.00
N PRO A 55 -7.74 11.52 19.05
CA PRO A 55 -7.74 12.97 18.90
C PRO A 55 -6.37 13.50 18.49
N ALA A 56 -6.32 14.34 17.44
CA ALA A 56 -5.09 14.92 16.90
C ALA A 56 -4.30 15.81 17.90
N GLY A 57 -4.94 16.28 18.98
CA GLY A 57 -4.28 17.04 20.05
C GLY A 57 -3.71 16.19 21.19
N GLN A 58 -3.93 14.88 21.17
CA GLN A 58 -3.47 13.94 22.20
C GLN A 58 -2.50 12.89 21.66
N TYR A 59 -2.60 12.57 20.37
CA TYR A 59 -1.79 11.55 19.73
C TYR A 59 -1.22 12.03 18.40
N PHE A 60 -0.03 11.53 18.09
CA PHE A 60 0.57 11.64 16.78
C PHE A 60 0.35 10.35 15.99
N CYS A 61 -0.04 10.44 14.72
CA CYS A 61 -0.33 9.24 13.93
C CYS A 61 0.96 8.59 13.42
N GLY A 62 1.18 7.31 13.69
CA GLY A 62 2.36 6.57 13.22
C GLY A 62 2.49 6.50 11.70
N LEU A 63 1.36 6.59 10.97
CA LEU A 63 1.39 6.74 9.50
C LEU A 63 2.06 8.06 9.08
N THR A 64 1.84 9.14 9.83
CA THR A 64 2.51 10.42 9.61
C THR A 64 3.98 10.33 9.98
N SER A 65 4.32 9.61 11.05
CA SER A 65 5.71 9.30 11.44
C SER A 65 6.47 8.64 10.28
N LEU A 66 5.91 7.57 9.73
CA LEU A 66 6.46 6.86 8.58
C LEU A 66 6.63 7.78 7.36
N SER A 67 5.61 8.58 7.04
CA SER A 67 5.70 9.52 5.92
C SER A 67 6.81 10.55 6.10
N LEU A 68 7.00 11.09 7.32
CA LEU A 68 8.07 12.05 7.61
C LEU A 68 9.46 11.42 7.51
N GLN A 69 9.62 10.20 8.05
CA GLN A 69 10.90 9.50 8.04
C GLN A 69 11.36 9.17 6.62
N ARG A 70 10.43 8.84 5.71
CA ARG A 70 10.72 8.67 4.28
C ARG A 70 11.24 9.94 3.61
N ASP A 71 10.85 11.11 4.12
CA ASP A 71 11.35 12.41 3.67
C ASP A 71 12.63 12.85 4.42
N GLY A 72 13.23 11.98 5.25
CA GLY A 72 14.40 12.30 6.08
C GLY A 72 14.08 13.21 7.27
N ARG A 73 12.82 13.27 7.70
CA ARG A 73 12.36 14.10 8.83
C ARG A 73 11.94 13.22 10.01
N SER A 74 12.03 13.76 11.23
CA SER A 74 11.45 13.14 12.43
C SER A 74 10.20 13.90 12.87
N PRO A 75 9.25 13.22 13.55
CA PRO A 75 8.17 13.92 14.25
C PRO A 75 8.76 14.85 15.32
N ASP A 76 8.28 16.10 15.35
CA ASP A 76 8.60 17.06 16.41
C ASP A 76 7.36 17.32 17.28
N THR A 77 6.78 16.24 17.78
CA THR A 77 5.59 16.29 18.61
C THR A 77 5.86 15.47 19.85
N GLY A 78 5.95 16.09 21.03
CA GLY A 78 6.06 15.36 22.31
C GLY A 78 4.81 14.54 22.68
N LEU A 79 3.95 14.26 21.71
CA LEU A 79 2.73 13.47 21.84
C LEU A 79 3.08 11.97 21.67
N PRO A 80 2.38 11.07 22.38
CA PRO A 80 2.49 9.64 22.13
C PRO A 80 2.04 9.28 20.70
N GLU A 81 2.70 8.31 20.09
CA GLU A 81 2.34 7.79 18.76
C GLU A 81 1.16 6.80 18.87
N CYS A 82 0.25 6.80 17.89
CA CYS A 82 -0.78 5.77 17.73
C CYS A 82 -0.60 4.99 16.42
N ASP A 83 -0.93 3.69 16.46
CA ASP A 83 -0.64 2.77 15.37
C ASP A 83 -1.77 2.63 14.34
N GLU A 84 -2.91 3.30 14.53
CA GLU A 84 -4.12 3.13 13.72
C GLU A 84 -3.88 3.18 12.20
N GLY A 85 -3.16 4.22 11.77
CA GLY A 85 -2.84 4.40 10.35
C GLY A 85 -1.76 3.44 9.86
N LEU A 86 -0.80 3.10 10.72
CA LEU A 86 0.30 2.20 10.37
C LEU A 86 -0.20 0.76 10.21
N ASP A 87 -1.08 0.30 11.11
CA ASP A 87 -1.77 -0.98 10.99
C ASP A 87 -2.51 -1.09 9.65
N THR A 88 -3.21 -0.03 9.25
CA THR A 88 -3.94 0.00 7.97
C THR A 88 -2.98 -0.10 6.79
N TYR A 89 -1.84 0.61 6.85
CA TYR A 89 -0.78 0.53 5.85
C TYR A 89 -0.23 -0.89 5.70
N ILE A 90 0.10 -1.55 6.81
CA ILE A 90 0.59 -2.93 6.82
C ILE A 90 -0.47 -3.87 6.26
N TRP A 91 -1.72 -3.74 6.71
CA TRP A 91 -2.82 -4.58 6.27
C TRP A 91 -3.07 -4.48 4.77
N ILE A 92 -2.99 -3.28 4.17
CA ILE A 92 -3.13 -3.12 2.72
C ILE A 92 -2.04 -3.92 1.99
N PHE A 93 -0.80 -3.87 2.45
CA PHE A 93 0.28 -4.65 1.83
C PHE A 93 0.07 -6.16 1.97
N ASP A 94 -0.42 -6.64 3.11
CA ASP A 94 -0.82 -8.05 3.26
C ASP A 94 -1.92 -8.43 2.26
N GLN A 95 -2.89 -7.56 2.05
CA GLN A 95 -3.96 -7.77 1.08
C GLN A 95 -3.47 -7.75 -0.37
N LEU A 96 -2.51 -6.88 -0.69
CA LEU A 96 -1.85 -6.84 -1.99
C LEU A 96 -1.07 -8.13 -2.22
N ARG A 97 -0.23 -8.57 -1.27
CA ARG A 97 0.56 -9.81 -1.37
C ARG A 97 -0.30 -11.03 -1.72
N ARG A 98 -1.48 -11.14 -1.11
CA ARG A 98 -2.44 -12.23 -1.38
C ARG A 98 -3.11 -12.15 -2.76
N ARG A 99 -3.15 -10.98 -3.39
CA ARG A 99 -3.89 -10.73 -4.64
C ARG A 99 -2.99 -10.61 -5.86
N ILE A 100 -1.72 -10.20 -5.70
CA ILE A 100 -0.79 -9.96 -6.81
C ILE A 100 -0.49 -11.20 -7.65
N GLY A 101 -0.59 -12.41 -7.11
CA GLY A 101 -0.45 -13.65 -7.88
C GLY A 101 -1.50 -13.83 -8.98
N LYS A 102 -2.57 -13.01 -9.00
CA LYS A 102 -3.58 -13.00 -10.06
C LYS A 102 -3.22 -12.07 -11.23
N TYR A 103 -2.17 -11.26 -11.09
CA TYR A 103 -1.69 -10.40 -12.16
C TYR A 103 -1.05 -11.24 -13.28
N THR A 104 -1.50 -11.02 -14.51
CA THR A 104 -1.06 -11.79 -15.69
C THR A 104 -0.62 -10.90 -16.86
N GLY A 105 -0.64 -9.57 -16.70
CA GLY A 105 -0.32 -8.64 -17.80
C GLY A 105 -1.30 -8.66 -18.97
N LYS A 106 -2.44 -9.35 -18.87
CA LYS A 106 -3.42 -9.50 -19.95
C LYS A 106 -3.87 -8.14 -20.50
N ASN A 107 -3.95 -8.03 -21.83
CA ASN A 107 -4.28 -6.80 -22.55
C ASN A 107 -3.28 -5.65 -22.28
N ASP A 108 -2.00 -5.96 -22.12
CA ASP A 108 -0.94 -5.03 -21.76
C ASP A 108 -1.25 -4.21 -20.50
N CYS A 109 -1.98 -4.80 -19.55
CA CYS A 109 -2.29 -4.14 -18.28
C CYS A 109 -1.02 -4.09 -17.43
N LEU A 110 -0.62 -2.89 -16.99
CA LEU A 110 0.52 -2.71 -16.11
C LEU A 110 0.17 -3.14 -14.68
N LEU A 111 1.18 -3.57 -13.92
CA LEU A 111 1.02 -3.91 -12.51
C LEU A 111 0.51 -2.72 -11.71
N SER A 112 0.94 -1.50 -12.06
CA SER A 112 0.44 -0.27 -11.45
C SER A 112 -1.08 -0.10 -11.65
N THR A 113 -1.60 -0.37 -12.85
CA THR A 113 -3.05 -0.33 -13.11
C THR A 113 -3.79 -1.39 -12.30
N PHE A 114 -3.24 -2.59 -12.20
CA PHE A 114 -3.80 -3.68 -11.42
C PHE A 114 -3.86 -3.35 -9.91
N VAL A 115 -2.76 -2.88 -9.33
CA VAL A 115 -2.68 -2.45 -7.93
C VAL A 115 -3.62 -1.28 -7.66
N TRP A 116 -3.65 -0.27 -8.55
CA TRP A 116 -4.56 0.86 -8.42
C TRP A 116 -6.02 0.41 -8.36
N THR A 117 -6.40 -0.56 -9.19
CA THR A 117 -7.77 -1.11 -9.20
C THR A 117 -8.11 -1.80 -7.89
N ILE A 118 -7.17 -2.56 -7.32
CA ILE A 118 -7.35 -3.20 -6.00
C ILE A 118 -7.54 -2.14 -4.92
N LEU A 119 -6.64 -1.16 -4.85
CA LEU A 119 -6.66 -0.10 -3.84
C LEU A 119 -7.91 0.78 -3.88
N ASN A 120 -8.56 0.91 -5.04
CA ASN A 120 -9.79 1.68 -5.21
C ASN A 120 -11.04 0.80 -5.29
N SER A 121 -10.93 -0.50 -5.04
CA SER A 121 -12.09 -1.40 -5.04
C SER A 121 -12.93 -1.22 -3.77
N ARG A 122 -14.25 -1.25 -3.92
CA ARG A 122 -15.19 -1.18 -2.80
C ARG A 122 -15.05 -2.42 -1.91
N GLU A 123 -14.76 -3.56 -2.51
CA GLU A 123 -14.56 -4.84 -1.83
C GLU A 123 -13.40 -4.76 -0.83
N LEU A 124 -12.25 -4.21 -1.24
CA LEU A 124 -11.11 -4.07 -0.33
C LEU A 124 -11.42 -3.13 0.83
N PHE A 125 -12.14 -2.03 0.58
CA PHE A 125 -12.56 -1.11 1.63
C PHE A 125 -13.53 -1.76 2.63
N ILE A 126 -14.49 -2.55 2.17
CA ILE A 126 -15.39 -3.32 3.04
C ILE A 126 -14.62 -4.36 3.85
N ASP A 127 -13.66 -5.05 3.24
CA ASP A 127 -12.79 -6.00 3.94
C ASP A 127 -11.95 -5.30 5.02
N TRP A 128 -11.47 -4.09 4.73
CA TRP A 128 -10.75 -3.26 5.70
C TRP A 128 -11.64 -2.88 6.89
N LEU A 129 -12.85 -2.37 6.65
CA LEU A 129 -13.81 -2.04 7.71
C LEU A 129 -14.08 -3.26 8.61
N ARG A 130 -14.29 -4.43 7.99
CA ARG A 130 -14.53 -5.69 8.70
C ARG A 130 -13.34 -6.14 9.54
N TRP A 131 -12.14 -5.98 9.01
CA TRP A 131 -10.91 -6.30 9.73
C TRP A 131 -10.67 -5.34 10.90
N LYS A 132 -10.81 -4.03 10.66
CA LYS A 132 -10.46 -3.00 11.65
C LYS A 132 -11.49 -2.87 12.77
N TYR A 133 -12.77 -3.01 12.45
CA TYR A 133 -13.87 -2.74 13.39
C TYR A 133 -14.78 -3.95 13.65
N GLY A 134 -14.50 -5.11 13.04
CA GLY A 134 -15.35 -6.28 13.10
C GLY A 134 -16.55 -6.19 12.15
N ARG A 135 -17.50 -7.14 12.27
CA ARG A 135 -18.79 -7.05 11.54
C ARG A 135 -19.64 -5.95 12.17
N VAL A 136 -19.47 -4.73 11.69
CA VAL A 136 -20.44 -3.66 11.94
C VAL A 136 -21.57 -3.87 10.94
N PHE A 137 -22.73 -4.30 11.45
CA PHE A 137 -23.96 -4.54 10.70
C PHE A 137 -24.63 -3.21 10.35
#